data_AF-A0A151S5M5-F1
#
_entry.id   AF-A0A151S5M5-F1
#
_cell.length_a   1.000
_cell.length_b   1.000
_cell.length_c   1.000
_cell.angle_alpha   90.00
_cell.angle_beta   90.00
_cell.angle_gamma   90.00
#
_symmetry.space_group_name_H-M   'P 1'
#
loop_
_entity.id
_entity.type
_entity.pdbx_description
1 polymer ?
#
loop_
_entity_poly.entity_id
_entity_poly.type
_entity_poly.pdbx_seq_one_letter_code
_entity_poly.pdbx_strand_id
1 'polypeptide(L)'
;MKAIFGFQEVMEIVNTGYSDPPENATDTQQAAFREAKRKDCKALFYLHQCVDEANFEKIALAKTAKEAWDILAQSYAGVERLKTVRLQTLRRQYKLLQMGNQETIQE
;
A
#
# COMPACT_ATOMS: atom_id res chain seq x y z
N MET A 1 1.48 -7.38 5.39
CA MET A 1 2.91 -7.54 5.02
C MET A 1 3.93 -7.10 6.08
N LYS A 2 3.60 -6.25 7.07
CA LYS A 2 4.58 -5.81 8.10
C LYS A 2 5.38 -6.95 8.77
N ALA A 3 4.72 -8.04 9.15
CA ALA A 3 5.39 -9.21 9.73
C ALA A 3 6.39 -9.87 8.76
N ILE A 4 6.01 -10.02 7.48
CA ILE A 4 6.89 -10.57 6.43
C ILE A 4 8.09 -9.64 6.22
N PHE A 5 7.87 -8.33 6.07
CA PHE A 5 8.96 -7.38 5.85
C PHE A 5 9.90 -7.24 7.04
N GLY A 6 9.38 -7.34 8.27
CA GLY A 6 10.19 -7.40 9.49
C GLY A 6 11.06 -8.65 9.52
N PHE A 7 10.47 -9.82 9.34
CA PHE A 7 11.20 -11.10 9.30
C PHE A 7 12.23 -11.17 8.17
N GLN A 8 11.91 -10.58 7.02
CA GLN A 8 12.78 -10.61 5.84
C GLN A 8 13.82 -9.48 5.82
N GLU A 9 13.79 -8.60 6.83
CA GLU A 9 14.68 -7.44 7.00
C GLU A 9 14.66 -6.47 5.80
N VAL A 10 13.46 -6.21 5.28
CA VAL A 10 13.24 -5.31 4.13
C VAL A 10 12.32 -4.14 4.45
N MET A 11 11.97 -3.91 5.72
CA MET A 11 11.06 -2.81 6.07
C MET A 11 11.64 -1.43 5.74
N GLU A 12 12.95 -1.24 5.95
CA GLU A 12 13.63 0.02 5.68
C GLU A 12 13.62 0.37 4.18
N ILE A 13 14.02 -0.58 3.32
CA ILE A 13 14.06 -0.36 1.86
C ILE A 13 12.69 -0.01 1.27
N VAL A 14 11.61 -0.58 1.82
CA VAL A 14 10.23 -0.28 1.40
C VAL A 14 9.81 1.14 1.80
N ASN A 15 10.29 1.64 2.94
CA ASN A 15 9.90 2.96 3.45
C ASN A 15 10.74 4.09 2.86
N THR A 16 12.05 3.89 2.74
CA THR A 16 13.02 4.94 2.36
C THR A 16 13.50 4.81 0.92
N GLY A 17 13.46 3.59 0.35
CA GLY A 17 14.15 3.29 -0.90
C GLY A 17 15.66 3.24 -0.74
N TYR A 18 16.36 3.27 -1.86
CA TYR A 18 17.81 3.39 -1.96
C TYR A 18 18.18 4.41 -3.05
N SER A 19 19.44 4.80 -3.08
CA SER A 19 19.99 5.71 -4.09
C SER A 19 21.18 5.08 -4.77
N ASP A 20 21.43 5.52 -6.01
CA ASP A 20 22.62 5.12 -6.74
C ASP A 20 23.89 5.58 -6.01
N PRO A 21 24.99 4.82 -6.12
CA PRO A 21 26.25 5.19 -5.49
C PRO A 21 26.85 6.41 -6.21
N PRO A 22 27.66 7.24 -5.52
CA PRO A 22 28.35 8.36 -6.15
C PRO A 22 29.36 7.88 -7.21
N GLU A 23 29.70 8.72 -8.19
CA GLU A 23 30.63 8.34 -9.28
C GLU A 23 32.00 7.86 -8.78
N ASN A 24 32.46 8.39 -7.65
CA ASN A 24 33.71 8.03 -6.98
C ASN A 24 33.49 7.11 -5.76
N ALA A 25 32.50 6.22 -5.83
CA ALA A 25 32.15 5.33 -4.73
C ALA A 25 33.33 4.46 -4.30
N THR A 26 33.55 4.39 -2.99
CA THR A 26 34.48 3.43 -2.40
C THR A 26 33.93 2.00 -2.52
N ASP A 27 34.80 1.00 -2.40
CA ASP A 27 34.38 -0.40 -2.39
C ASP A 27 33.31 -0.71 -1.33
N THR A 28 33.39 -0.04 -0.19
CA THR A 28 32.40 -0.14 0.91
C THR A 28 31.04 0.44 0.51
N GLN A 29 31.01 1.60 -0.15
CA GLN A 29 29.77 2.21 -0.67
C GLN A 29 29.14 1.34 -1.77
N GLN A 30 29.98 0.78 -2.66
CA GLN A 30 29.50 -0.12 -3.71
C GLN A 30 28.93 -1.42 -3.13
N ALA A 31 29.54 -1.96 -2.07
CA ALA A 31 29.01 -3.14 -1.37
C ALA A 31 27.66 -2.85 -0.71
N ALA A 32 27.53 -1.72 -0.02
CA ALA A 32 26.27 -1.29 0.59
C ALA A 32 25.16 -1.10 -0.45
N PHE A 33 25.47 -0.48 -1.60
CA PHE A 33 24.53 -0.34 -2.70
C PHE A 33 24.04 -1.69 -3.24
N ARG A 34 24.94 -2.65 -3.46
CA ARG A 34 24.58 -4.00 -3.91
C ARG A 34 23.65 -4.70 -2.92
N GLU A 35 23.91 -4.54 -1.61
CA GLU A 35 23.04 -5.08 -0.57
C GLU A 35 21.65 -4.42 -0.57
N ALA A 36 21.61 -3.08 -0.65
CA ALA A 36 20.36 -2.32 -0.71
C ALA A 36 19.51 -2.72 -1.92
N LYS A 37 20.13 -2.81 -3.10
CA LYS A 37 19.48 -3.30 -4.34
C LYS A 37 18.97 -4.73 -4.19
N ARG A 38 19.72 -5.62 -3.52
CA ARG A 38 19.26 -6.99 -3.22
C ARG A 38 18.02 -6.99 -2.32
N LYS A 39 18.02 -6.17 -1.27
CA LYS A 39 16.87 -6.01 -0.37
C LYS A 39 15.66 -5.43 -1.11
N ASP A 40 15.88 -4.47 -2.01
CA ASP A 40 14.82 -3.88 -2.84
C ASP A 40 14.17 -4.93 -3.75
N CYS A 41 14.95 -5.71 -4.50
CA CYS A 41 14.40 -6.79 -5.33
C CYS A 41 13.64 -7.83 -4.49
N LYS A 42 14.15 -8.17 -3.31
CA LYS A 42 13.50 -9.10 -2.38
C LYS A 42 12.15 -8.55 -1.88
N ALA A 43 12.10 -7.27 -1.54
CA ALA A 43 10.88 -6.60 -1.12
C ALA A 43 9.84 -6.54 -2.24
N LEU A 44 10.28 -6.18 -3.46
CA LEU A 44 9.42 -6.09 -4.63
C LEU A 44 8.81 -7.46 -4.98
N PHE A 45 9.59 -8.54 -4.87
CA PHE A 45 9.08 -9.90 -5.01
C PHE A 45 7.94 -10.19 -4.02
N TYR A 46 8.13 -9.87 -2.74
CA TYR A 46 7.07 -10.09 -1.75
C TYR A 46 5.83 -9.23 -1.99
N LEU A 47 6.01 -7.98 -2.44
CA LEU A 47 4.88 -7.12 -2.83
C LEU A 47 4.06 -7.79 -3.93
N HIS A 48 4.70 -8.31 -4.98
CA HIS A 48 4.02 -9.03 -6.05
C HIS A 48 3.29 -10.29 -5.56
N GLN A 49 3.89 -11.06 -4.66
CA GLN A 49 3.32 -12.31 -4.16
C GLN A 49 2.14 -12.12 -3.19
N CYS A 50 2.09 -10.98 -2.49
CA CYS A 50 1.13 -10.75 -1.41
C CYS A 50 -0.07 -9.88 -1.81
N VAL A 51 -0.19 -9.52 -3.09
CA VAL A 51 -1.33 -8.75 -3.63
C VAL A 51 -2.17 -9.62 -4.57
N ASP A 52 -3.42 -9.23 -4.78
CA ASP A 52 -4.28 -9.82 -5.81
C ASP A 52 -3.92 -9.30 -7.22
N GLU A 53 -4.51 -9.89 -8.25
CA GLU A 53 -4.25 -9.56 -9.66
C GLU A 53 -4.48 -8.07 -9.95
N ALA A 54 -5.60 -7.50 -9.47
CA ALA A 54 -5.94 -6.10 -9.71
C ALA A 54 -4.95 -5.11 -9.08
N ASN A 55 -4.34 -5.44 -7.94
CA ASN A 55 -3.31 -4.60 -7.35
C ASN A 55 -1.91 -4.92 -7.90
N PHE A 56 -1.66 -6.14 -8.35
CA PHE A 56 -0.43 -6.50 -9.07
C PHE A 56 -0.27 -5.65 -10.33
N GLU A 57 -1.31 -5.53 -11.17
CA GLU A 57 -1.27 -4.73 -12.40
C GLU A 57 -0.85 -3.27 -12.15
N LYS A 58 -1.28 -2.69 -11.02
CA LYS A 58 -0.93 -1.31 -10.65
C LYS A 58 0.55 -1.13 -10.33
N ILE A 59 1.19 -2.15 -9.74
CA ILE A 59 2.59 -2.09 -9.31
C ILE A 59 3.54 -2.80 -10.28
N ALA A 60 3.05 -3.49 -11.30
CA ALA A 60 3.85 -4.30 -12.21
C ALA A 60 4.96 -3.52 -12.93
N LEU A 61 4.77 -2.21 -13.14
CA LEU A 61 5.75 -1.32 -13.78
C LEU A 61 6.65 -0.59 -12.78
N ALA A 62 6.43 -0.76 -11.47
CA ALA A 62 7.27 -0.13 -10.45
C ALA A 62 8.69 -0.72 -10.50
N LYS A 63 9.69 0.16 -10.47
CA LYS A 63 11.11 -0.22 -10.57
C LYS A 63 11.73 -0.52 -9.22
N THR A 64 11.10 -0.07 -8.14
CA THR A 64 11.58 -0.24 -6.78
C THR A 64 10.44 -0.66 -5.86
N ALA A 65 10.78 -1.31 -4.75
CA ALA A 65 9.81 -1.68 -3.73
C ALA A 65 9.16 -0.45 -3.10
N LYS A 66 9.91 0.65 -2.97
CA LYS A 66 9.41 1.94 -2.48
C LYS A 66 8.32 2.51 -3.39
N GLU A 67 8.57 2.55 -4.69
CA GLU A 67 7.60 3.01 -5.69
C GLU A 67 6.34 2.14 -5.69
N ALA A 68 6.50 0.81 -5.71
CA ALA A 68 5.37 -0.13 -5.63
C ALA A 68 4.54 0.09 -4.35
N TRP A 69 5.19 0.28 -3.21
CA TRP A 69 4.52 0.54 -1.94
C TRP A 69 3.76 1.87 -1.93
N ASP A 70 4.34 2.93 -2.50
CA ASP A 70 3.69 4.24 -2.58
C ASP A 70 2.47 4.21 -3.52
N ILE A 71 2.53 3.49 -4.64
CA ILE A 71 1.38 3.27 -5.53
C ILE A 71 0.23 2.55 -4.80
N LEU A 72 0.55 1.50 -4.03
CA LEU A 72 -0.44 0.80 -3.22
C LEU A 72 -1.03 1.73 -2.16
N ALA A 73 -0.17 2.44 -1.41
CA ALA A 73 -0.61 3.37 -0.38
C ALA A 73 -1.54 4.45 -0.93
N GLN A 74 -1.22 5.03 -2.09
CA GLN A 74 -2.05 6.03 -2.77
C GLN A 74 -3.39 5.43 -3.23
N SER A 75 -3.37 4.21 -3.77
CA SER A 75 -4.58 3.51 -4.21
C SER A 75 -5.58 3.30 -3.06
N TYR A 76 -5.08 3.05 -1.84
CA TYR A 76 -5.93 2.85 -0.66
C TYR A 76 -6.27 4.15 0.08
N ALA A 77 -5.48 5.22 -0.07
CA ALA A 77 -5.79 6.52 0.53
C ALA A 77 -7.14 7.07 0.04
N GLY A 78 -7.47 6.89 -1.24
CA GLY A 78 -8.77 7.27 -1.80
C GLY A 78 -9.94 6.46 -1.25
N VAL A 79 -9.70 5.20 -0.87
CA VAL A 79 -10.73 4.30 -0.32
C VAL A 79 -11.23 4.80 1.04
N GLU A 80 -10.35 5.33 1.90
CA GLU A 80 -10.78 5.85 3.21
C GLU A 80 -11.66 7.10 3.08
N ARG A 81 -11.35 7.98 2.14
CA ARG A 81 -12.24 9.11 1.81
C ARG A 81 -13.59 8.63 1.31
N LEU A 82 -13.61 7.61 0.44
CA LEU A 82 -14.85 7.04 -0.11
C LEU A 82 -15.71 6.38 0.99
N LYS A 83 -15.10 5.61 1.90
CA LYS A 83 -15.79 5.03 3.07
C LYS A 83 -16.43 6.12 3.92
N THR A 84 -15.72 7.22 4.15
CA THR A 84 -16.23 8.35 4.95
C THR A 84 -17.44 8.99 4.27
N VAL A 85 -17.37 9.28 2.97
CA VAL A 85 -18.49 9.85 2.22
C VAL A 85 -19.69 8.91 2.25
N ARG A 86 -19.49 7.61 2.00
CA ARG A 86 -20.56 6.61 2.01
C ARG A 86 -21.23 6.51 3.39
N LEU A 87 -20.45 6.53 4.46
CA LEU A 87 -20.95 6.54 5.84
C LEU A 87 -21.80 7.78 6.11
N GLN A 88 -21.36 8.96 5.68
CA GLN A 88 -22.14 10.20 5.84
C GLN A 88 -23.46 10.16 5.07
N THR A 89 -23.45 9.64 3.84
CA THR A 89 -24.67 9.43 3.04
C THR A 89 -25.65 8.50 3.74
N LEU A 90 -25.19 7.35 4.23
CA LEU A 90 -26.02 6.40 4.96
C LEU A 90 -26.60 7.01 6.26
N ARG A 91 -25.80 7.76 7.01
CA ARG A 91 -26.27 8.49 8.21
C ARG A 91 -27.36 9.50 7.86
N ARG A 92 -27.22 10.22 6.75
CA ARG A 92 -28.25 11.16 6.28
C ARG A 92 -29.53 10.43 5.89
N GLN A 93 -29.42 9.35 5.12
CA GLN A 93 -30.58 8.53 4.74
C GLN A 93 -31.31 7.99 5.96
N TYR A 94 -30.58 7.45 6.94
CA TYR A 94 -31.15 6.97 8.19
C TYR A 94 -31.86 8.07 8.98
N LYS A 95 -31.28 9.27 9.09
CA LYS A 95 -31.91 10.41 9.78
C LYS A 95 -33.18 10.92 9.10
N LEU A 96 -33.27 10.75 7.78
CA LEU A 96 -34.44 11.12 6.99
C LEU A 96 -35.44 9.96 6.87
N LEU A 97 -35.11 8.78 7.38
CA LEU A 97 -35.99 7.63 7.37
C LEU A 97 -37.15 7.91 8.31
N GLN A 98 -38.36 7.83 7.78
CA GLN A 98 -39.61 7.98 8.53
C GLN A 98 -40.53 6.85 8.12
N MET A 99 -41.30 6.34 9.08
CA MET A 99 -42.30 5.32 8.77
C MET A 99 -43.36 5.88 7.81
N GLY A 100 -43.66 5.14 6.77
CA GLY A 100 -44.80 5.42 5.90
C GLY A 100 -46.14 5.13 6.60
N ASN A 101 -47.22 5.71 6.07
CA ASN A 101 -48.57 5.57 6.65
C ASN A 101 -49.10 4.11 6.72
N GLN A 102 -48.48 3.19 5.99
CA GLN A 102 -48.85 1.77 5.93
C GLN A 102 -47.79 0.86 6.59
N GLU A 103 -46.70 1.41 7.11
CA GLU A 103 -45.69 0.62 7.81
C GLU A 103 -46.12 0.38 9.25
N THR A 104 -45.95 -0.84 9.73
CA THR A 104 -46.29 -1.25 11.11
C THR A 104 -45.07 -1.89 11.75
N ILE A 105 -44.87 -1.68 13.05
CA ILE A 105 -43.79 -2.33 13.80
C ILE A 105 -44.22 -3.77 14.10
N GLN A 106 -43.40 -4.75 13.74
CA GLN A 106 -43.59 -6.15 14.15
C GLN A 106 -43.02 -6.35 15.55
N GLU A 107 -43.77 -7.05 16.42
CA GLU A 107 -43.34 -7.52 17.75
C GLU A 107 -42.31 -8.67 17.67
#